data_AF-A0A177KLP5-F1
#
_entry.id   AF-A0A177KLP5-F1
#
_cell.length_a   1.000
_cell.length_b   1.000
_cell.length_c   1.000
_cell.angle_alpha   90.00
_cell.angle_beta   90.00
_cell.angle_gamma   90.00
#
_symmetry.space_group_name_H-M   'P 1'
#
loop_
_entity.id
_entity.type
_entity.pdbx_description
1 polymer ?
#
loop_
_entity_poly.entity_id
_entity_poly.type
_entity_poly.pdbx_seq_one_letter_code
_entity_poly.pdbx_strand_id
1 'polypeptide(L)'
;MQTKPFIISVPKKAANIKHSEYLNLPNVRFYNWCREQYGLNKGVFHTIDNWFYEYGIVNILSRRIYLLAFLEYAKASGMKEEDRKFLRFGNGGLVVKLREFLQIQEEEVYMI
;
A
#
# COMPACT_ATOMS: atom_id res chain seq x y z
N MET A 1 -5.44 15.91 17.29
CA MET A 1 -4.63 15.71 16.07
C MET A 1 -5.55 15.92 14.88
N GLN A 2 -5.29 16.94 14.07
CA GLN A 2 -6.12 17.25 12.91
C GLN A 2 -5.97 16.14 11.87
N THR A 3 -7.08 15.52 11.50
CA THR A 3 -7.13 14.58 10.37
C THR A 3 -6.93 15.37 9.09
N LYS A 4 -5.74 15.27 8.48
CA LYS A 4 -5.48 15.83 7.16
C LYS A 4 -6.45 15.17 6.16
N PRO A 5 -7.28 15.93 5.43
CA PRO A 5 -8.10 15.36 4.38
C PRO A 5 -7.18 14.91 3.24
N PHE A 6 -7.22 13.60 2.91
CA PHE A 6 -6.39 13.04 1.86
C PHE A 6 -7.16 12.98 0.55
N ILE A 7 -6.72 13.78 -0.43
CA ILE A 7 -7.19 13.76 -1.81
C ILE A 7 -6.14 12.99 -2.62
N ILE A 8 -6.39 11.71 -2.88
CA ILE A 8 -5.58 10.98 -3.86
C ILE A 8 -6.08 11.38 -5.26
N SER A 9 -5.24 12.05 -6.04
CA SER A 9 -5.31 12.00 -7.49
C SER A 9 -4.84 10.62 -7.95
N VAL A 10 -5.69 9.61 -7.78
CA VAL A 10 -5.31 8.26 -8.15
C VAL A 10 -5.16 8.22 -9.67
N PRO A 11 -4.02 7.79 -10.24
CA PRO A 11 -3.86 7.69 -11.69
C PRO A 11 -5.04 6.89 -12.26
N LYS A 12 -5.59 7.33 -13.40
CA LYS A 12 -6.88 6.96 -14.02
C LYS A 12 -7.23 5.45 -14.09
N LYS A 13 -6.32 4.54 -13.74
CA LYS A 13 -6.57 3.10 -13.57
C LYS A 13 -7.11 2.70 -12.19
N ALA A 14 -7.12 3.62 -11.23
CA ALA A 14 -7.53 3.37 -9.85
C ALA A 14 -8.90 3.97 -9.47
N ALA A 15 -9.65 4.42 -10.47
CA ALA A 15 -11.04 4.87 -10.33
C ALA A 15 -12.01 3.79 -9.77
N ASN A 16 -11.54 2.55 -9.56
CA ASN A 16 -12.35 1.47 -8.98
C ASN A 16 -11.88 0.94 -7.61
N ILE A 17 -10.86 1.55 -6.98
CA ILE A 17 -10.39 1.07 -5.66
C ILE A 17 -11.39 1.45 -4.55
N LYS A 18 -12.01 2.64 -4.61
CA LYS A 18 -12.98 3.12 -3.59
C LYS A 18 -14.27 2.30 -3.51
N HIS A 19 -14.63 1.55 -4.56
CA HIS A 19 -15.83 0.69 -4.63
C HIS A 19 -15.52 -0.79 -4.61
N SER A 20 -14.27 -1.15 -4.40
CA SER A 20 -13.90 -2.54 -4.43
C SER A 20 -14.44 -3.27 -3.20
N GLU A 21 -15.13 -4.38 -3.44
CA GLU A 21 -15.59 -5.27 -2.38
C GLU A 21 -14.42 -5.83 -1.55
N TYR A 22 -13.20 -5.87 -2.12
CA TYR A 22 -12.03 -6.38 -1.41
C TYR A 22 -11.58 -5.47 -0.26
N LEU A 23 -11.79 -4.16 -0.32
CA LEU A 23 -11.46 -3.25 0.80
C LEU A 23 -12.29 -3.54 2.06
N ASN A 24 -13.47 -4.14 1.91
CA ASN A 24 -14.37 -4.47 3.02
C ASN A 24 -14.23 -5.93 3.50
N LEU A 25 -13.33 -6.72 2.89
CA LEU A 25 -13.13 -8.11 3.29
C LEU A 25 -12.66 -8.21 4.75
N PRO A 26 -13.08 -9.27 5.48
CA PRO A 26 -12.47 -9.64 6.75
C PRO A 26 -10.94 -9.74 6.64
N ASN A 27 -10.21 -9.44 7.71
CA ASN A 27 -8.76 -9.24 7.66
C ASN A 27 -8.00 -10.41 7.00
N VAL A 28 -8.35 -11.65 7.32
CA VAL A 28 -7.75 -12.84 6.72
C VAL A 28 -8.02 -12.94 5.22
N ARG A 29 -9.25 -12.62 4.78
CA ARG A 29 -9.62 -12.64 3.35
C ARG A 29 -8.92 -11.53 2.58
N PHE A 30 -8.82 -10.33 3.17
CA PHE A 30 -8.08 -9.22 2.58
C PHE A 30 -6.59 -9.55 2.42
N TYR A 31 -5.96 -10.13 3.46
CA TYR A 31 -4.58 -10.60 3.37
C TYR A 31 -4.39 -11.66 2.28
N ASN A 32 -5.26 -12.68 2.23
CA ASN A 32 -5.16 -13.74 1.22
C ASN A 32 -5.26 -13.17 -0.20
N TRP A 33 -6.19 -12.23 -0.42
CA TRP A 33 -6.31 -11.54 -1.69
C TRP A 33 -5.03 -10.77 -2.03
N CYS A 34 -4.46 -10.00 -1.09
CA CYS A 34 -3.19 -9.29 -1.30
C CYS A 34 -2.03 -10.26 -1.60
N ARG A 35 -2.00 -11.41 -0.93
CA ARG A 35 -1.00 -12.45 -1.15
C ARG A 35 -1.06 -13.00 -2.57
N GLU A 36 -2.26 -13.27 -3.08
CA GLU A 36 -2.47 -13.80 -4.43
C GLU A 36 -2.12 -12.77 -5.50
N GLN A 37 -2.58 -11.53 -5.36
CA GLN A 37 -2.36 -10.48 -6.38
C GLN A 37 -0.90 -10.01 -6.44
N TYR A 38 -0.25 -9.85 -5.28
CA TYR A 38 1.06 -9.19 -5.19
C TYR A 38 2.20 -10.13 -4.86
N GLY A 39 1.94 -11.39 -4.48
CA GLY A 39 2.99 -12.24 -3.90
C GLY A 39 3.43 -11.68 -2.55
N LEU A 40 2.47 -11.41 -1.67
CA LEU A 40 2.76 -10.83 -0.36
C LEU A 40 2.93 -11.92 0.71
N ASN A 41 4.00 -11.85 1.50
CA ASN A 41 4.13 -12.69 2.68
C ASN A 41 3.47 -12.03 3.91
N LYS A 42 3.08 -12.83 4.90
CA LYS A 42 2.34 -12.37 6.10
C LYS A 42 3.11 -11.31 6.89
N GLY A 43 4.42 -11.49 7.06
CA GLY A 43 5.27 -10.55 7.80
C GLY A 43 5.29 -9.18 7.16
N VAL A 44 5.55 -9.11 5.85
CA VAL A 44 5.55 -7.87 5.07
C VAL A 44 4.18 -7.19 5.11
N PHE A 45 3.09 -7.95 4.92
CA PHE A 45 1.73 -7.40 5.01
C PHE A 45 1.50 -6.71 6.37
N HIS A 46 1.80 -7.40 7.47
CA HIS A 46 1.64 -6.84 8.81
C HIS A 46 2.56 -5.65 9.06
N THR A 47 3.79 -5.68 8.58
CA THR A 47 4.71 -4.54 8.72
C THR A 47 4.19 -3.32 7.98
N ILE A 48 3.70 -3.46 6.74
CA ILE A 48 3.12 -2.35 5.98
C ILE A 48 1.88 -1.79 6.70
N ASP A 49 0.96 -2.67 7.11
CA ASP A 49 -0.26 -2.28 7.82
C ASP A 49 0.07 -1.54 9.13
N ASN A 50 0.95 -2.10 9.95
CA ASN A 50 1.35 -1.46 11.20
C ASN A 50 2.08 -0.13 10.93
N TRP A 51 2.98 -0.09 9.94
CA TRP A 51 3.73 1.12 9.62
C TRP A 51 2.82 2.29 9.22
N PHE A 52 1.80 2.03 8.38
CA PHE A 52 0.83 3.07 8.02
C PHE A 52 -0.07 3.49 9.19
N TYR A 53 -0.39 2.57 10.10
CA TYR A 53 -1.10 2.91 11.33
C TYR A 53 -0.27 3.86 12.21
N GLU A 54 0.99 3.52 12.46
CA GLU A 54 1.94 4.36 13.24
C GLU A 54 2.20 5.71 12.56
N TYR A 55 2.21 5.75 11.22
CA TYR A 55 2.30 7.00 10.46
C TYR A 55 1.04 7.90 10.61
N GLY A 56 -0.07 7.36 11.13
CA GLY A 56 -1.29 8.11 11.46
C GLY A 56 -2.52 7.77 10.62
N ILE A 57 -2.46 6.75 9.76
CA ILE A 57 -3.60 6.31 8.92
C ILE A 57 -4.45 5.31 9.71
N VAL A 58 -5.18 5.83 10.69
CA VAL A 58 -5.93 5.03 11.67
C VAL A 58 -7.14 4.32 11.03
N ASN A 59 -7.86 5.00 10.14
CA ASN A 59 -9.04 4.42 9.47
C ASN A 59 -8.63 3.20 8.63
N ILE A 60 -9.26 2.05 8.89
CA ILE A 60 -8.90 0.78 8.24
C ILE A 60 -9.07 0.81 6.72
N LEU A 61 -10.12 1.45 6.20
CA LEU A 61 -10.35 1.53 4.76
C LEU A 61 -9.30 2.42 4.10
N SER A 62 -9.02 3.58 4.70
CA SER A 62 -7.92 4.46 4.25
C SER A 62 -6.59 3.71 4.26
N ARG A 63 -6.27 3.00 5.34
CA ARG A 63 -5.01 2.26 5.44
C ARG A 63 -4.87 1.15 4.41
N ARG A 64 -5.96 0.44 4.12
CA ARG A 64 -6.00 -0.57 3.05
C ARG A 64 -5.78 0.06 1.69
N ILE A 65 -6.35 1.23 1.42
CA ILE A 65 -6.10 1.96 0.16
C ILE A 65 -4.61 2.29 0.02
N TYR A 66 -3.97 2.82 1.06
CA TYR A 66 -2.53 3.11 1.06
C TYR A 66 -1.68 1.86 0.90
N LEU A 67 -2.04 0.77 1.59
CA LEU A 67 -1.38 -0.53 1.44
C LEU A 67 -1.42 -1.00 -0.01
N LEU A 68 -2.58 -0.94 -0.67
CA LEU A 68 -2.70 -1.33 -2.08
C LEU A 68 -1.92 -0.41 -3.01
N ALA A 69 -1.99 0.91 -2.79
CA ALA A 69 -1.22 1.87 -3.57
C ALA A 69 0.29 1.63 -3.45
N PHE A 70 0.78 1.35 -2.24
CA PHE A 70 2.17 0.98 -2.01
C PHE A 70 2.56 -0.33 -2.72
N LEU A 71 1.69 -1.35 -2.70
CA LEU A 71 1.97 -2.62 -3.38
C LEU A 71 2.03 -2.47 -4.90
N GLU A 72 1.18 -1.63 -5.50
CA GLU A 72 1.27 -1.28 -6.92
C GLU A 72 2.57 -0.54 -7.23
N TYR A 73 2.94 0.44 -6.42
CA TYR A 73 4.23 1.15 -6.54
C TYR A 73 5.42 0.18 -6.46
N ALA A 74 5.43 -0.73 -5.48
CA ALA A 74 6.50 -1.71 -5.29
C ALA A 74 6.59 -2.68 -6.48
N LYS A 75 5.45 -3.12 -7.01
CA LYS A 75 5.37 -3.97 -8.20
C LYS A 75 5.92 -3.25 -9.44
N ALA A 76 5.52 -1.99 -9.67
CA ALA A 76 6.00 -1.17 -10.78
C ALA A 76 7.51 -0.87 -10.69
N SER A 77 8.05 -0.80 -9.48
CA SER A 77 9.48 -0.57 -9.23
C SER A 77 10.37 -1.80 -9.43
N GLY A 78 9.82 -2.91 -9.98
CA GLY A 78 10.59 -4.12 -10.27
C GLY A 78 10.95 -4.97 -9.05
N MET A 79 10.32 -4.74 -7.89
CA MET A 79 10.60 -5.52 -6.65
C MET A 79 10.05 -6.95 -6.69
N LYS A 80 9.32 -7.30 -7.74
CA LYS A 80 8.86 -8.65 -8.04
C LYS A 80 9.66 -9.17 -9.25
N GLU A 81 10.68 -9.97 -8.99
CA GLU A 81 11.34 -10.77 -10.03
C GLU A 81 10.35 -11.80 -10.58
N GLU A 82 10.36 -12.05 -11.90
CA GLU A 82 9.40 -12.95 -12.57
C GLU A 82 9.42 -14.37 -11.97
N ASP A 83 10.58 -14.85 -11.52
CA ASP A 83 10.75 -16.19 -10.96
C ASP A 83 10.43 -16.29 -9.46
N ARG A 84 10.04 -15.18 -8.80
CA ARG A 84 9.83 -15.15 -7.35
C ARG A 84 8.36 -15.07 -6.98
N LYS A 85 7.94 -16.05 -6.17
CA LYS A 85 6.61 -16.13 -5.58
C LYS A 85 6.24 -14.93 -4.70
N PHE A 86 7.23 -14.27 -4.08
CA PHE A 86 6.98 -13.19 -3.13
C PHE A 86 7.83 -11.94 -3.37
N LEU A 87 7.24 -10.77 -3.09
CA LEU A 87 7.95 -9.49 -2.98
C LEU A 87 9.03 -9.58 -1.89
N ARG A 88 10.20 -9.01 -2.18
CA ARG A 88 11.32 -8.93 -1.25
C ARG A 88 11.85 -7.51 -1.19
N PHE A 89 12.16 -7.07 0.02
CA PHE A 89 12.62 -5.71 0.28
C PHE A 89 14.03 -5.65 0.87
N GLY A 90 14.70 -6.79 1.05
CA GLY A 90 15.97 -6.86 1.78
C GLY A 90 15.83 -6.46 3.25
N ASN A 91 16.95 -6.36 3.97
CA ASN A 91 16.94 -5.92 5.36
C ASN A 91 16.73 -4.41 5.42
N GLY A 92 15.73 -3.94 6.18
CA GLY A 92 15.38 -2.52 6.32
C GLY A 92 14.76 -1.84 5.08
N GLY A 93 14.88 -2.41 3.88
CA GLY A 93 14.45 -1.75 2.64
C GLY A 93 12.95 -1.54 2.52
N LEU A 94 12.11 -2.28 3.26
CA LEU A 94 10.66 -2.07 3.27
C LEU A 94 10.30 -0.68 3.80
N VAL A 95 10.90 -0.28 4.94
CA VAL A 95 10.63 1.02 5.56
C VAL A 95 11.15 2.16 4.68
N VAL A 96 12.31 1.97 4.03
CA VAL A 96 12.86 2.95 3.07
C VAL A 96 11.87 3.17 1.92
N LYS A 97 11.36 2.09 1.32
CA LYS A 97 10.39 2.19 0.22
C LYS A 97 9.03 2.77 0.63
N LEU A 98 8.59 2.53 1.86
CA LEU A 98 7.39 3.17 2.39
C LEU A 98 7.55 4.70 2.50
N ARG A 99 8.73 5.17 2.92
CA ARG A 99 9.04 6.61 2.97
C ARG A 99 9.14 7.22 1.58
N GLU A 100 9.85 6.58 0.66
CA GLU A 100 9.95 7.03 -0.74
C GLU A 100 8.56 7.16 -1.38
N PHE A 101 7.70 6.15 -1.18
CA PHE A 101 6.33 6.17 -1.67
C PHE A 101 5.55 7.39 -1.16
N LEU A 102 5.65 7.71 0.14
CA LEU A 102 4.95 8.87 0.70
C LEU A 102 5.53 10.20 0.24
N GLN A 103 6.85 10.31 0.09
CA GLN A 103 7.48 11.52 -0.46
C GLN A 103 6.95 11.83 -1.86
N ILE A 104 6.86 10.82 -2.74
CA ILE A 104 6.28 10.96 -4.08
C ILE A 104 4.82 11.45 -4.00
N GLN A 105 4.03 10.89 -3.10
CA GLN A 105 2.62 11.28 -2.94
C GLN A 105 2.46 12.69 -2.35
N GLU A 106 3.35 13.12 -1.46
CA GLU A 106 3.35 14.50 -0.93
C GLU A 106 3.72 15.49 -2.05
N GLU A 107 4.76 15.21 -2.84
CA GLU A 107 5.18 16.05 -3.97
C GLU A 107 4.09 16.19 -5.04
N GLU A 108 3.38 15.11 -5.39
CA GLU A 108 2.23 15.16 -6.31
C GLU A 108 1.08 16.06 -5.81
N VAL A 109 0.91 16.20 -4.49
CA VAL A 109 -0.12 17.05 -3.87
C VAL A 109 0.29 18.53 -3.83
N TYR A 110 1.59 18.85 -3.85
CA TYR A 110 2.08 20.24 -3.88
C TYR A 110 2.35 20.77 -5.29
N MET A 111 2.18 19.94 -6.33
CA MET A 111 2.34 20.33 -7.75
C MET A 111 1.00 20.59 -8.47
N ILE A 112 -0.10 20.73 -7.71
CA ILE A 112 -1.43 21.16 -8.18
C ILE A 112 -1.74 22.59 -7.76
#